data_AF-A0A076BLR7-F1
#
_entry.id   AF-A0A076BLR7-F1
#
_cell.length_a   1.000
_cell.length_b   1.000
_cell.length_c   1.000
_cell.angle_alpha   90.00
_cell.angle_beta   90.00
_cell.angle_gamma   90.00
#
_symmetry.space_group_name_H-M   'P 1'
#
loop_
_entity.id
_entity.type
_entity.pdbx_description
1 polymer ?
#
loop_
_entity_poly.entity_id
_entity_poly.type
_entity_poly.pdbx_seq_one_letter_code
_entity_poly.pdbx_strand_id
1 'polypeptide(L)'
;MVWRFAADTNDLGVPITLLEAPSPEPDSSRATSADTFTFTAHTLGMQDSTCLLVTGQPFVPYQNFDALRTLALPFGIQVETVGFGIDRYDGLGELDQQHPAKLLQEVRSTIRAARALLERIEAGERMATDPRR
;
A
#
# COMPACT_ATOMS: atom_id res chain seq x y z
N MET A 1 13.82 -2.29 -8.04
CA MET A 1 14.99 -1.40 -8.17
C MET A 1 14.89 -0.26 -7.16
N VAL A 2 16.01 0.27 -6.66
CA VAL A 2 16.04 1.32 -5.61
C VAL A 2 16.93 2.47 -6.08
N TRP A 3 16.39 3.69 -6.09
CA TRP A 3 17.16 4.90 -6.35
C TRP A 3 16.99 5.88 -5.21
N ARG A 4 18.07 6.59 -4.88
CA ARG A 4 18.10 7.58 -3.82
C ARG A 4 18.57 8.90 -4.37
N PHE A 5 17.81 9.94 -4.10
CA PHE A 5 18.09 11.32 -4.48
C PHE A 5 18.25 12.12 -3.19
N ALA A 6 19.36 12.84 -3.08
CA ALA A 6 19.64 13.65 -1.91
C ALA A 6 18.76 14.92 -1.90
N ALA A 7 18.64 15.56 -0.73
CA ALA A 7 17.79 16.73 -0.55
C ALA A 7 18.19 17.92 -1.45
N ASP A 8 19.49 18.05 -1.75
CA ASP A 8 20.06 19.10 -2.59
C ASP A 8 19.92 18.81 -4.10
N THR A 9 19.43 17.63 -4.48
CA THR A 9 19.24 17.26 -5.90
C THR A 9 17.81 17.43 -6.39
N ASN A 10 16.91 18.04 -5.59
CA ASN A 10 15.51 18.24 -5.96
C ASN A 10 14.90 19.49 -5.32
N ASP A 11 13.85 20.04 -5.94
CA ASP A 11 13.19 21.28 -5.51
C ASP A 11 12.39 21.15 -4.20
N LEU A 12 12.15 19.93 -3.71
CA LEU A 12 11.42 19.69 -2.45
C LEU A 12 12.32 19.84 -1.22
N GLY A 13 13.64 19.85 -1.38
CA GLY A 13 14.58 19.98 -0.26
C GLY A 13 14.55 18.81 0.73
N VAL A 14 14.03 17.65 0.32
CA VAL A 14 13.94 16.42 1.13
C VAL A 14 14.54 15.23 0.40
N PRO A 15 15.10 14.24 1.09
CA PRO A 15 15.60 13.03 0.43
C PRO A 15 14.43 12.24 -0.17
N ILE A 16 14.59 11.81 -1.43
CA ILE A 16 13.59 11.03 -2.15
C ILE A 16 14.15 9.64 -2.43
N THR A 17 13.41 8.60 -2.07
CA THR A 17 13.70 7.23 -2.52
C THR A 17 12.63 6.79 -3.50
N LEU A 18 13.04 6.42 -4.72
CA LEU A 18 12.18 5.76 -5.68
C LEU A 18 12.38 4.24 -5.55
N LEU A 19 11.27 3.52 -5.44
CA LEU A 19 11.24 2.07 -5.33
C LEU A 19 10.36 1.49 -6.43
N GLU A 20 10.91 0.52 -7.14
CA GLU A 20 10.15 -0.35 -8.04
C GLU A 20 10.17 -1.75 -7.44
N ALA A 21 9.04 -2.14 -6.83
CA ALA A 21 8.92 -3.43 -6.17
C ALA A 21 8.68 -4.54 -7.21
N PRO A 22 9.52 -5.58 -7.25
CA PRO A 22 9.24 -6.74 -8.10
C PRO A 22 8.05 -7.53 -7.54
N SER A 23 7.41 -8.31 -8.41
CA SER A 23 6.51 -9.36 -7.93
C SER A 23 7.33 -10.41 -7.16
N PRO A 24 6.84 -10.94 -6.03
CA PRO A 24 7.44 -12.10 -5.39
C PRO A 24 7.43 -13.35 -6.29
N GLU A 25 6.50 -13.40 -7.24
CA GLU A 25 6.37 -14.47 -8.24
C GLU A 25 6.38 -13.87 -9.67
N PRO A 26 7.55 -13.44 -10.18
CA PRO A 26 7.63 -12.64 -11.41
C PRO A 26 7.22 -13.39 -12.68
N ASP A 27 7.31 -14.73 -12.67
CA ASP A 27 6.92 -15.57 -13.81
C ASP A 27 5.41 -15.86 -13.85
N SER A 28 4.70 -15.68 -12.73
CA SER A 28 3.28 -16.06 -12.58
C SER A 28 2.33 -14.86 -12.47
N SER A 29 2.79 -13.74 -11.90
CA SER A 29 1.92 -12.63 -11.54
C SER A 29 2.64 -11.29 -11.46
N ARG A 30 1.87 -10.20 -11.60
CA ARG A 30 2.34 -8.84 -11.37
C ARG A 30 2.33 -8.52 -9.88
N ALA A 31 3.26 -7.65 -9.47
CA ALA A 31 3.29 -7.12 -8.12
C ALA A 31 1.97 -6.41 -7.78
N THR A 32 1.49 -6.65 -6.58
CA THR A 32 0.33 -5.98 -5.99
C THR A 32 0.76 -4.78 -5.14
N SER A 33 -0.22 -3.97 -4.69
CA SER A 33 0.05 -2.90 -3.72
C SER A 33 0.65 -3.46 -2.42
N ALA A 34 0.14 -4.59 -1.94
CA ALA A 34 0.66 -5.29 -0.76
C ALA A 34 2.12 -5.72 -0.90
N ASP A 35 2.51 -6.23 -2.07
CA ASP A 35 3.91 -6.58 -2.36
C ASP A 35 4.81 -5.35 -2.35
N THR A 36 4.32 -4.25 -2.94
CA THR A 36 5.02 -2.97 -2.97
C THR A 36 5.24 -2.40 -1.57
N PHE A 37 4.22 -2.45 -0.72
CA PHE A 37 4.30 -1.99 0.67
C PHE A 37 5.31 -2.81 1.48
N THR A 38 5.21 -4.13 1.38
CA THR A 38 6.09 -5.06 2.11
C THR A 38 7.54 -4.90 1.68
N PHE A 39 7.78 -4.84 0.36
CA PHE A 39 9.10 -4.58 -0.20
C PHE A 39 9.66 -3.25 0.28
N THR A 40 8.85 -2.20 0.32
CA THR A 40 9.24 -0.86 0.78
C THR A 40 9.64 -0.86 2.24
N ALA A 41 8.81 -1.41 3.12
CA ALA A 41 9.08 -1.46 4.56
C ALA A 41 10.38 -2.19 4.88
N HIS A 42 10.62 -3.34 4.23
CA HIS A 42 11.87 -4.08 4.37
C HIS A 42 13.07 -3.30 3.81
N THR A 43 12.96 -2.77 2.60
CA THR A 43 14.07 -2.11 1.89
C THR A 43 14.53 -0.83 2.61
N LEU A 44 13.59 -0.13 3.26
CA LEU A 44 13.85 1.11 3.97
C LEU A 44 14.05 0.92 5.49
N GLY A 45 13.87 -0.28 6.03
CA GLY A 45 14.02 -0.54 7.46
C GLY A 45 13.00 0.21 8.32
N MET A 46 11.73 0.21 7.91
CA MET A 46 10.66 1.05 8.47
C MET A 46 10.05 0.54 9.79
N GLN A 47 10.74 -0.31 10.55
CA GLN A 47 10.20 -0.87 11.79
C GLN A 47 9.82 0.23 12.80
N ASP A 48 8.64 0.12 13.41
CA ASP A 48 8.09 1.02 14.43
C ASP A 48 8.05 2.51 14.01
N SER A 49 7.90 2.76 12.71
CA SER A 49 7.88 4.11 12.13
C SER A 49 6.45 4.64 11.90
N THR A 50 6.35 5.87 11.38
CA THR A 50 5.09 6.47 10.90
C THR A 50 5.10 6.55 9.38
N CYS A 51 3.96 6.27 8.74
CA CYS A 51 3.82 6.29 7.29
C CYS A 51 2.54 7.05 6.88
N LEU A 52 2.72 8.13 6.11
CA LEU A 52 1.63 8.77 5.38
C LEU A 52 1.55 8.16 3.97
N LEU A 53 0.53 7.34 3.72
CA LEU A 53 0.25 6.76 2.42
C LEU A 53 -0.60 7.73 1.59
N VAL A 54 -0.01 8.32 0.56
CA VAL A 54 -0.70 9.24 -0.35
C VAL A 54 -1.06 8.50 -1.63
N THR A 55 -2.34 8.50 -2.00
CA THR A 55 -2.85 7.77 -3.17
C THR A 55 -4.06 8.47 -3.80
N GLY A 56 -4.58 7.93 -4.90
CA GLY A 56 -5.83 8.41 -5.49
C GLY A 56 -7.04 8.11 -4.63
N GLN A 57 -7.99 9.06 -4.59
CA GLN A 57 -9.21 8.92 -3.78
C GLN A 57 -9.93 7.55 -3.92
N PRO A 58 -10.11 6.96 -5.12
CA PRO A 58 -10.79 5.66 -5.24
C PRO A 58 -10.02 4.48 -4.63
N PHE A 59 -8.70 4.60 -4.50
CA PHE A 59 -7.82 3.53 -4.01
C PHE A 59 -7.64 3.52 -2.50
N VAL A 60 -7.94 4.66 -1.84
CA VAL A 60 -7.77 4.84 -0.38
C VAL A 60 -8.31 3.66 0.42
N PRO A 61 -9.56 3.18 0.22
CA PRO A 61 -10.11 2.17 1.12
C PRO A 61 -9.36 0.83 1.04
N TYR A 62 -9.10 0.32 -0.17
CA TYR A 62 -8.40 -0.97 -0.31
C TYR A 62 -6.93 -0.85 0.10
N GLN A 63 -6.25 0.23 -0.29
CA GLN A 63 -4.84 0.42 0.05
C GLN A 63 -4.65 0.63 1.54
N ASN A 64 -5.59 1.29 2.23
CA ASN A 64 -5.57 1.40 3.68
C ASN A 64 -5.66 0.03 4.36
N PHE A 65 -6.56 -0.86 3.91
CA PHE A 65 -6.63 -2.22 4.46
C PHE A 65 -5.37 -3.04 4.18
N ASP A 66 -4.81 -2.93 2.97
CA ASP A 66 -3.53 -3.58 2.66
C ASP A 66 -2.38 -3.02 3.49
N ALA A 67 -2.33 -1.70 3.71
CA ALA A 67 -1.31 -1.07 4.54
C ALA A 67 -1.43 -1.50 6.01
N LEU A 68 -2.64 -1.59 6.57
CA LEU A 68 -2.81 -2.14 7.91
C LEU A 68 -2.30 -3.60 8.00
N ARG A 69 -2.66 -4.42 7.01
CA ARG A 69 -2.30 -5.84 6.96
C ARG A 69 -0.80 -6.08 6.75
N THR A 70 -0.14 -5.24 5.97
CA THR A 70 1.25 -5.46 5.49
C THR A 70 2.28 -4.54 6.14
N LEU A 71 1.90 -3.35 6.59
CA LEU A 71 2.79 -2.40 7.25
C LEU A 71 2.54 -2.38 8.76
N ALA A 72 1.30 -2.09 9.18
CA ALA A 72 1.02 -1.86 10.60
C ALA A 72 1.19 -3.12 11.43
N LEU A 73 0.52 -4.23 11.06
CA LEU A 73 0.59 -5.47 11.82
C LEU A 73 1.99 -6.10 11.84
N PRO A 74 2.74 -6.20 10.72
CA PRO A 74 4.02 -6.90 10.73
C PRO A 74 5.20 -6.05 11.22
N PHE A 75 5.15 -4.73 11.01
CA PHE A 75 6.28 -3.82 11.26
C PHE A 75 6.03 -2.77 12.34
N GLY A 76 4.86 -2.77 13.00
CA GLY A 76 4.53 -1.76 14.01
C GLY A 76 4.37 -0.35 13.43
N ILE A 77 4.17 -0.23 12.12
CA ILE A 77 4.09 1.07 11.43
C ILE A 77 2.75 1.74 11.71
N GLN A 78 2.78 2.98 12.19
CA GLN A 78 1.58 3.82 12.30
C GLN A 78 1.23 4.39 10.94
N VAL A 79 0.10 3.96 10.36
CA VAL A 79 -0.31 4.34 9.01
C VAL A 79 -1.45 5.36 9.04
N GLU A 80 -1.29 6.44 8.27
CA GLU A 80 -2.36 7.33 7.85
C GLU A 80 -2.48 7.28 6.33
N THR A 81 -3.69 7.14 5.79
CA THR A 81 -3.91 7.09 4.33
C THR A 81 -4.72 8.30 3.89
N VAL A 82 -4.19 9.05 2.92
CA VAL A 82 -4.85 10.22 2.35
C VAL A 82 -5.03 10.08 0.85
N GLY A 83 -6.22 10.47 0.39
CA GLY A 83 -6.57 10.53 -1.01
C GLY A 83 -6.36 11.94 -1.58
N PHE A 84 -5.81 12.05 -2.79
CA PHE A 84 -5.93 13.26 -3.58
C PHE A 84 -7.08 13.13 -4.59
N GLY A 85 -7.74 14.27 -4.85
CA GLY A 85 -8.98 14.36 -5.60
C GLY A 85 -8.85 13.88 -7.05
N ILE A 86 -9.95 13.35 -7.60
CA ILE A 86 -10.01 12.83 -8.97
C ILE A 86 -9.76 13.94 -10.01
N ASP A 87 -10.06 15.19 -9.63
CA ASP A 87 -9.80 16.42 -10.37
C ASP A 87 -8.31 16.74 -10.53
N ARG A 88 -7.45 16.15 -9.69
CA ARG A 88 -5.99 16.34 -9.71
C ARG A 88 -5.23 15.23 -10.43
N TYR A 89 -5.95 14.24 -10.99
CA TYR A 89 -5.36 13.28 -11.90
C TYR A 89 -5.14 13.94 -13.28
N ASP A 90 -4.09 14.75 -13.39
CA ASP A 90 -3.62 15.25 -14.68
C ASP A 90 -3.21 14.05 -15.56
N GLY A 91 -4.07 13.69 -16.52
CA GLY A 91 -3.84 12.58 -17.44
C GLY A 91 -5.06 11.70 -17.73
N LEU A 92 -6.15 11.85 -16.97
CA LEU A 92 -7.42 11.18 -17.27
C LEU A 92 -8.27 12.07 -18.18
N GLY A 93 -7.82 12.26 -19.43
CA GLY A 93 -8.61 12.94 -20.47
C GLY A 93 -9.93 12.22 -20.74
N GLU A 94 -10.79 12.80 -21.60
CA GLU A 94 -12.15 12.32 -21.92
C GLU A 94 -12.25 10.83 -22.34
N LEU A 95 -11.15 10.17 -22.67
CA LEU A 95 -11.06 8.72 -22.92
C LEU A 95 -11.11 7.86 -21.64
N ASP A 96 -10.94 8.44 -20.46
CA ASP A 96 -11.07 7.74 -19.17
C ASP A 96 -12.50 7.76 -18.61
N GLN A 97 -13.49 7.70 -19.51
CA GLN A 97 -14.88 7.33 -19.22
C GLN A 97 -15.05 5.88 -18.70
N GLN A 98 -14.02 5.32 -18.05
CA GLN A 98 -14.04 4.00 -17.40
C GLN A 98 -14.69 4.03 -15.99
N HIS A 99 -15.60 4.98 -15.77
CA HIS A 99 -16.03 5.41 -14.44
C HIS A 99 -16.64 4.29 -13.57
N PRO A 100 -17.66 3.52 -14.02
CA PRO A 100 -18.31 2.56 -13.12
C PRO A 100 -17.52 1.27 -12.91
N ALA A 101 -16.92 0.72 -13.98
CA ALA A 101 -16.24 -0.57 -13.90
C ALA A 101 -14.98 -0.51 -13.04
N LYS A 102 -14.20 0.58 -13.15
CA LYS A 102 -13.07 0.84 -12.25
C LYS A 102 -13.53 1.01 -10.82
N LEU A 103 -14.55 1.82 -10.57
CA LEU A 103 -15.09 2.00 -9.21
C LEU A 103 -15.57 0.66 -8.61
N LEU A 104 -16.29 -0.16 -9.39
CA LEU A 104 -16.71 -1.49 -8.94
C LEU A 104 -15.52 -2.42 -8.70
N GLN A 105 -14.47 -2.32 -9.51
CA GLN A 105 -13.22 -3.03 -9.27
C GLN A 105 -12.57 -2.57 -7.95
N GLU A 106 -12.52 -1.26 -7.67
CA GLU A 106 -11.93 -0.75 -6.42
C GLU A 106 -12.78 -1.12 -5.19
N VAL A 107 -14.11 -1.13 -5.32
CA VAL A 107 -15.00 -1.68 -4.28
C VAL A 107 -14.71 -3.17 -4.05
N ARG A 108 -14.57 -3.95 -5.12
CA ARG A 108 -14.23 -5.38 -5.01
C ARG A 108 -12.86 -5.57 -4.34
N SER A 109 -11.85 -4.78 -4.71
CA SER A 109 -10.52 -4.79 -4.09
C SER A 109 -10.61 -4.45 -2.62
N THR A 110 -11.42 -3.45 -2.26
CA THR A 110 -11.67 -3.04 -0.87
C THR A 110 -12.24 -4.18 -0.04
N ILE A 111 -13.28 -4.85 -0.54
CA ILE A 111 -13.90 -5.99 0.15
C ILE A 111 -12.89 -7.13 0.36
N ARG A 112 -12.07 -7.42 -0.66
CA ARG A 112 -11.04 -8.47 -0.57
C ARG A 112 -9.93 -8.11 0.43
N ALA A 113 -9.44 -6.88 0.39
CA ALA A 113 -8.40 -6.41 1.30
C ALA A 113 -8.89 -6.39 2.76
N ALA A 114 -10.13 -5.94 2.99
CA ALA A 114 -10.75 -5.99 4.33
C ALA A 114 -10.86 -7.42 4.87
N ARG A 115 -11.31 -8.37 4.04
CA ARG A 115 -11.37 -9.79 4.43
C ARG A 115 -9.99 -10.35 4.76
N ALA A 116 -9.00 -10.08 3.92
CA ALA A 116 -7.63 -10.55 4.17
C ALA A 116 -7.04 -9.95 5.47
N LEU A 117 -7.39 -8.71 5.80
CA LEU A 117 -6.99 -8.09 7.07
C LEU A 117 -7.65 -8.81 8.26
N LEU A 118 -8.96 -9.07 8.20
CA LEU A 118 -9.67 -9.80 9.25
C LEU A 118 -9.08 -11.19 9.47
N GLU A 119 -8.87 -11.95 8.39
CA GLU A 119 -8.25 -13.28 8.45
C GLU A 119 -6.87 -13.24 9.12
N ARG A 120 -6.09 -12.17 8.87
CA ARG A 120 -4.78 -11.97 9.50
C ARG A 120 -4.89 -11.67 11.00
N ILE A 121 -5.84 -10.83 11.40
CA ILE A 121 -6.09 -10.50 12.81
C ILE A 121 -6.51 -11.76 13.57
N GLU A 122 -7.50 -12.49 13.06
CA GLU A 122 -7.97 -13.73 13.67
C GLU A 122 -6.86 -14.79 13.77
N ALA A 123 -5.98 -14.89 12.76
CA ALA A 123 -4.83 -15.77 12.83
C ALA A 123 -3.85 -15.37 13.95
N GLY A 124 -3.63 -14.06 14.14
CA GLY A 124 -2.82 -13.54 15.24
C GLY A 124 -3.41 -13.85 16.61
N GLU A 125 -4.73 -13.68 16.77
CA GLU A 125 -5.45 -14.00 18.02
C GLU A 125 -5.39 -15.49 18.36
N ARG A 126 -5.58 -16.37 17.36
CA ARG A 126 -5.42 -17.82 17.53
C ARG A 126 -4.00 -18.20 17.98
N MET A 127 -2.97 -17.56 17.41
CA MET A 127 -1.59 -17.78 17.83
C MET A 127 -1.29 -17.29 19.25
N ALA A 128 -1.92 -16.19 19.68
CA ALA A 128 -1.77 -15.66 21.03
C ALA A 128 -2.50 -16.50 22.09
N THR A 129 -3.52 -17.25 21.70
CA THR A 129 -4.35 -18.05 22.61
C THR A 129 -4.00 -19.55 22.65
N ASP A 130 -3.10 -20.04 21.79
CA ASP A 130 -2.65 -21.45 21.82
C ASP A 130 -1.76 -21.71 23.05
N PRO A 131 -2.21 -22.53 24.03
CA PRO A 131 -1.50 -22.79 25.28
C PRO A 131 -0.26 -23.69 25.11
N ARG A 132 0.12 -24.06 23.88
CA ARG A 132 1.32 -24.84 23.58
C ARG A 132 2.59 -24.00 23.34
N ARG A 133 2.58 -22.72 23.74
CA ARG A 133 3.75 -21.84 23.80
C ARG A 133 4.17 -21.55 25.23
#